data_AF-A0A938J2B3-F1
#
_entry.id   AF-A0A938J2B3-F1
#
_cell.length_a   1.000
_cell.length_b   1.000
_cell.length_c   1.000
_cell.angle_alpha   90.00
_cell.angle_beta   90.00
_cell.angle_gamma   90.00
#
_symmetry.space_group_name_H-M   'P 1'
#
loop_
_entity.id
_entity.type
_entity.pdbx_description
1 polymer ?
#
loop_
_entity_poly.entity_id
_entity_poly.type
_entity_poly.pdbx_seq_one_letter_code
_entity_poly.pdbx_strand_id
1 'polypeptide(L)'
;MRASTMRSPASTPSTYSSRLSISATGSAYRRRPLPSVETGDTVARVVVSSGSRDHARPRAARPRSGAMGDRHRTSCRRPAASGRARRVGGRIAVLLAVLVTAISLMSAAACSSGDSSGSATTTVPTGGANDGAGDGVADSGGPGEPVSAYDDPANWLCRPDLIDDLCDIDLTATLVRADGSTQVEPFTPATDAPIDCFYAYPTVSGDPPPNADRIPGPEEENVIANQFARFAEVCRTFAPSYQQVPIRGLAVLGGGTTTTLPGARPPFEVAYADVRNAWQQYQRTDGADRRFVLIGHSQGAGHLRRLIAEEIDDDPAVRDRMVSALLIGSGVPAPGSPDAFENVPPCTESAQTGCVVSYATFESAQPPPPDSLFGRVRNGGGRVVCTNPAALGGGSGDLDSYYPGGVQPGATTPFVRLEGWWDGRCVADEQFDWLQVTSAWAPGDQRPDDLGGRITPQWGLHLVDVNVALGNLIDLVRTQSGQA
;
A
#
# COMPACT_ATOMS: atom_id res chain seq x y z
N MET A 1 -55.80 8.86 -40.38
CA MET A 1 -56.59 7.99 -41.28
C MET A 1 -55.74 6.76 -41.57
N ARG A 2 -56.22 5.54 -41.32
CA ARG A 2 -56.67 4.53 -42.33
C ARG A 2 -55.66 4.27 -43.48
N ALA A 3 -55.28 3.03 -43.82
CA ALA A 3 -55.60 1.70 -43.24
C ALA A 3 -54.56 0.61 -43.66
N SER A 4 -54.71 -0.61 -43.14
CA SER A 4 -53.68 -1.68 -43.08
C SER A 4 -53.82 -2.83 -44.10
N THR A 5 -53.04 -3.92 -43.86
CA THR A 5 -53.06 -5.28 -44.46
C THR A 5 -52.24 -5.43 -45.77
N MET A 6 -51.65 -6.58 -46.15
CA MET A 6 -51.58 -7.98 -45.60
C MET A 6 -50.30 -8.67 -46.20
N ARG A 7 -49.82 -9.90 -45.90
CA ARG A 7 -50.19 -11.06 -45.04
C ARG A 7 -48.95 -11.98 -44.81
N SER A 8 -48.98 -12.89 -43.83
CA SER A 8 -48.05 -14.06 -43.71
C SER A 8 -48.74 -15.40 -44.02
N PRO A 9 -47.97 -16.48 -44.31
CA PRO A 9 -47.65 -17.53 -43.30
C PRO A 9 -46.16 -17.96 -43.33
N ALA A 10 -45.47 -18.52 -42.33
CA ALA A 10 -45.76 -19.27 -41.09
C ALA A 10 -45.43 -20.78 -41.16
N SER A 11 -44.39 -21.21 -40.43
CA SER A 11 -44.04 -22.62 -40.11
C SER A 11 -43.21 -22.68 -38.81
N THR A 12 -43.20 -23.83 -38.12
CA THR A 12 -42.85 -23.95 -36.68
C THR A 12 -41.47 -24.58 -36.37
N PRO A 13 -40.82 -24.22 -35.26
CA PRO A 13 -39.74 -25.01 -34.65
C PRO A 13 -40.28 -26.17 -33.79
N SER A 14 -39.49 -27.23 -33.60
CA SER A 14 -39.85 -28.39 -32.77
C SER A 14 -39.09 -28.41 -31.44
N THR A 15 -39.79 -28.68 -30.35
CA THR A 15 -39.19 -28.93 -29.03
C THR A 15 -38.72 -30.38 -28.88
N TYR A 16 -37.64 -30.61 -28.15
CA TYR A 16 -37.44 -31.86 -27.41
C TYR A 16 -36.89 -31.55 -26.01
N SER A 17 -37.33 -32.31 -25.01
CA SER A 17 -36.98 -32.11 -23.60
C SER A 17 -36.75 -33.47 -22.95
N SER A 18 -35.58 -33.65 -22.34
CA SER A 18 -35.23 -34.87 -21.61
C SER A 18 -34.91 -34.52 -20.16
N ARG A 19 -35.84 -34.87 -19.25
CA ARG A 19 -35.60 -34.83 -17.81
C ARG A 19 -34.92 -36.13 -17.38
N LEU A 20 -33.97 -36.04 -16.45
CA LEU A 20 -33.62 -37.15 -15.58
C LEU A 20 -33.75 -36.70 -14.12
N SER A 21 -34.30 -37.56 -13.27
CA SER A 21 -34.59 -37.26 -11.87
C SER A 21 -34.00 -38.33 -10.97
N ILE A 22 -33.18 -37.95 -9.99
CA ILE A 22 -32.76 -38.82 -8.89
C ILE A 22 -32.93 -38.02 -7.59
N SER A 23 -33.52 -38.65 -6.57
CA SER A 23 -33.90 -37.99 -5.32
C SER A 23 -32.93 -38.27 -4.18
N ALA A 24 -32.60 -37.21 -3.46
CA ALA A 24 -32.40 -37.12 -2.00
C ALA A 24 -31.57 -38.20 -1.27
N THR A 25 -30.51 -37.73 -0.61
CA THR A 25 -30.43 -37.79 0.86
C THR A 25 -29.96 -36.43 1.39
N GLY A 26 -30.47 -36.01 2.55
CA GLY A 26 -30.15 -34.71 3.14
C GLY A 26 -29.17 -34.81 4.30
N SER A 27 -28.21 -33.89 4.38
CA SER A 27 -27.43 -33.64 5.59
C SER A 27 -27.61 -32.17 6.01
N ALA A 28 -28.51 -31.94 6.97
CA ALA A 28 -28.80 -30.60 7.46
C ALA A 28 -27.72 -30.18 8.48
N TYR A 29 -26.67 -29.52 8.01
CA TYR A 29 -25.67 -28.91 8.89
C TYR A 29 -26.33 -27.79 9.70
N ARG A 30 -26.62 -28.05 10.97
CA ARG A 30 -27.30 -27.08 11.84
C ARG A 30 -26.42 -25.85 12.03
N ARG A 31 -26.92 -24.67 11.64
CA ARG A 31 -26.42 -23.39 12.15
C ARG A 31 -26.43 -23.47 13.68
N ARG A 32 -25.27 -23.34 14.32
CA ARG A 32 -25.22 -23.07 15.77
C ARG A 32 -25.69 -21.64 16.00
N PRO A 33 -26.57 -21.37 16.99
CA PRO A 33 -26.82 -20.00 17.43
C PRO A 33 -25.51 -19.39 17.95
N LEU A 34 -25.24 -18.15 17.58
CA LEU A 34 -24.21 -17.34 18.24
C LEU A 34 -24.67 -17.08 19.69
N PRO A 35 -23.80 -17.24 20.70
CA PRO A 35 -24.13 -16.81 22.05
C PRO A 35 -24.18 -15.28 22.09
N SER A 36 -25.26 -14.73 22.63
CA SER A 36 -25.38 -13.29 22.89
C SER A 36 -24.36 -12.85 23.94
N VAL A 37 -23.46 -11.95 23.56
CA VAL A 37 -22.45 -11.36 24.47
C VAL A 37 -23.06 -10.11 25.11
N GLU A 38 -23.17 -10.11 26.43
CA GLU A 38 -23.52 -8.91 27.18
C GLU A 38 -22.34 -7.92 27.21
N THR A 39 -22.63 -6.62 27.20
CA THR A 39 -21.62 -5.55 27.21
C THR A 39 -20.82 -5.55 28.52
N GLY A 40 -19.50 -5.60 28.43
CA GLY A 40 -18.59 -5.44 29.57
C GLY A 40 -17.31 -4.70 29.17
N ASP A 41 -17.09 -3.51 29.72
CA ASP A 41 -15.89 -2.71 29.49
C ASP A 41 -14.62 -3.43 29.96
N THR A 42 -13.62 -3.59 29.08
CA THR A 42 -12.22 -3.78 29.50
C THR A 42 -11.27 -3.27 28.42
N VAL A 43 -10.66 -2.10 28.66
CA VAL A 43 -9.59 -1.55 27.82
C VAL A 43 -8.31 -2.37 28.01
N ALA A 44 -7.92 -3.12 26.97
CA ALA A 44 -6.73 -3.96 26.97
C ALA A 44 -5.42 -3.14 26.86
N ARG A 45 -4.88 -2.68 28.00
CA ARG A 45 -3.52 -2.13 28.05
C ARG A 45 -2.48 -3.25 27.96
N VAL A 46 -1.71 -3.26 26.87
CA VAL A 46 -0.50 -4.09 26.78
C VAL A 46 0.56 -3.53 27.73
N VAL A 47 0.86 -4.26 28.79
CA VAL A 47 1.93 -3.93 29.75
C VAL A 47 2.94 -5.07 29.76
N VAL A 48 4.17 -4.78 29.31
CA VAL A 48 5.29 -5.71 29.42
C VAL A 48 5.67 -5.82 30.90
N SER A 49 5.59 -7.03 31.47
CA SER A 49 5.88 -7.29 32.87
C SER A 49 7.05 -8.26 33.03
N SER A 50 8.19 -7.74 33.47
CA SER A 50 9.32 -8.56 33.94
C SER A 50 9.04 -9.07 35.35
N GLY A 51 8.94 -10.38 35.54
CA GLY A 51 8.57 -10.97 36.82
C GLY A 51 9.68 -10.93 37.87
N SER A 52 9.32 -10.56 39.10
CA SER A 52 9.96 -11.05 40.33
C SER A 52 8.91 -11.20 41.44
N ARG A 53 9.27 -11.92 42.51
CA ARG A 53 8.34 -12.34 43.59
C ARG A 53 8.40 -11.35 44.75
N ASP A 54 7.28 -11.19 45.48
CA ASP A 54 7.17 -11.70 46.86
C ASP A 54 5.76 -11.47 47.46
N HIS A 55 5.60 -11.67 48.77
CA HIS A 55 4.38 -12.19 49.39
C HIS A 55 3.39 -11.16 49.98
N ALA A 56 2.18 -11.70 50.23
CA ALA A 56 1.25 -11.39 51.32
C ALA A 56 0.00 -10.51 51.05
N ARG A 57 -1.03 -10.82 51.85
CA ARG A 57 -2.42 -10.33 51.88
C ARG A 57 -2.65 -9.63 53.26
N PRO A 58 -3.83 -9.04 53.57
CA PRO A 58 -4.67 -8.10 52.82
C PRO A 58 -5.31 -6.99 53.74
N ARG A 59 -6.34 -6.30 53.21
CA ARG A 59 -7.52 -5.69 53.91
C ARG A 59 -7.47 -4.27 54.52
N ALA A 60 -8.11 -3.36 53.77
CA ALA A 60 -9.40 -2.71 54.12
C ALA A 60 -9.44 -1.34 54.86
N ALA A 61 -10.66 -0.77 54.89
CA ALA A 61 -11.15 0.42 55.62
C ALA A 61 -10.78 1.84 55.09
N ARG A 62 -11.56 2.30 54.10
CA ARG A 62 -12.16 3.66 54.11
C ARG A 62 -13.21 3.75 55.27
N PRO A 63 -13.62 4.92 55.82
CA PRO A 63 -14.14 6.03 55.00
C PRO A 63 -14.12 7.50 55.55
N ARG A 64 -14.45 8.43 54.62
CA ARG A 64 -15.31 9.64 54.75
C ARG A 64 -14.91 10.88 55.62
N SER A 65 -14.78 11.99 54.89
CA SER A 65 -15.43 13.32 55.05
C SER A 65 -15.03 14.32 56.15
N GLY A 66 -15.08 15.61 55.80
CA GLY A 66 -14.74 16.80 56.61
C GLY A 66 -13.65 17.64 55.90
N ALA A 67 -13.90 18.65 55.04
CA ALA A 67 -14.88 19.75 54.96
C ALA A 67 -14.40 21.06 55.65
N MET A 68 -14.44 22.17 54.89
CA MET A 68 -14.15 23.58 55.26
C MET A 68 -12.72 23.93 55.75
N GLY A 69 -12.21 25.11 55.33
CA GLY A 69 -10.85 25.58 55.67
C GLY A 69 -10.38 26.82 54.87
N ASP A 70 -11.17 27.89 54.93
CA ASP A 70 -11.02 29.17 54.18
C ASP A 70 -9.70 29.97 54.48
N ARG A 71 -9.37 30.94 53.60
CA ARG A 71 -8.41 32.08 53.73
C ARG A 71 -6.91 31.81 53.42
N HIS A 72 -6.36 32.37 52.33
CA HIS A 72 -5.88 33.77 52.18
C HIS A 72 -4.69 34.17 53.10
N ARG A 73 -3.47 34.28 52.52
CA ARG A 73 -2.92 35.63 52.20
C ARG A 73 -1.65 35.62 51.33
N THR A 74 -1.65 36.59 50.43
CA THR A 74 -0.54 37.13 49.62
C THR A 74 0.74 37.48 50.39
N SER A 75 1.90 37.31 49.76
CA SER A 75 2.74 38.47 49.37
C SER A 75 3.74 38.10 48.26
N CYS A 76 4.09 39.07 47.42
CA CYS A 76 5.15 38.92 46.40
C CYS A 76 6.39 39.71 46.83
N ARG A 77 7.59 39.17 46.56
CA ARG A 77 8.82 39.99 46.43
C ARG A 77 9.88 39.32 45.54
N ARG A 78 10.18 39.99 44.42
CA ARG A 78 11.48 39.97 43.71
C ARG A 78 12.47 40.90 44.48
N PRO A 79 13.80 40.87 44.27
CA PRO A 79 14.48 40.84 42.95
C PRO A 79 15.73 39.93 42.87
N ALA A 80 16.55 40.15 41.84
CA ALA A 80 17.68 39.31 41.43
C ALA A 80 19.05 39.79 41.97
N ALA A 81 20.06 38.92 41.89
CA ALA A 81 21.47 39.28 41.70
C ALA A 81 22.27 38.10 41.09
N SER A 82 23.37 38.41 40.41
CA SER A 82 24.30 37.44 39.77
C SER A 82 25.46 37.03 40.70
N GLY A 83 26.02 35.82 40.52
CA GLY A 83 27.26 35.42 41.20
C GLY A 83 28.09 34.37 40.44
N ARG A 84 29.42 34.56 40.35
CA ARG A 84 30.40 33.59 39.83
C ARG A 84 31.17 32.93 40.97
N ALA A 85 31.32 31.60 40.93
CA ALA A 85 32.37 30.83 41.63
C ALA A 85 32.83 29.69 40.68
N ARG A 86 34.09 29.65 40.21
CA ARG A 86 35.35 29.19 40.86
C ARG A 86 35.37 27.69 41.21
N ARG A 87 36.34 26.98 40.61
CA ARG A 87 36.70 25.56 40.85
C ARG A 87 37.63 25.40 42.06
N VAL A 88 37.41 24.36 42.88
CA VAL A 88 38.36 23.36 43.45
C VAL A 88 37.47 22.21 43.99
N GLY A 89 37.74 20.90 43.91
CA GLY A 89 38.80 20.14 43.21
C GLY A 89 39.28 18.91 44.02
N GLY A 90 39.43 17.73 43.39
CA GLY A 90 40.27 16.63 43.93
C GLY A 90 39.68 15.20 43.90
N ARG A 91 40.59 14.21 43.80
CA ARG A 91 40.41 12.72 43.88
C ARG A 91 39.65 12.11 42.70
N ILE A 92 40.25 11.39 41.73
CA ILE A 92 41.35 10.40 41.70
C ILE A 92 40.98 9.03 42.31
N ALA A 93 40.68 8.06 41.43
CA ALA A 93 41.15 6.67 41.49
C ALA A 93 40.79 5.91 40.19
N VAL A 94 41.75 5.75 39.27
CA VAL A 94 41.72 4.74 38.19
C VAL A 94 43.09 4.07 38.21
N LEU A 95 43.14 2.74 38.13
CA LEU A 95 44.36 1.94 38.27
C LEU A 95 44.57 1.05 37.04
N LEU A 96 45.84 0.78 36.71
CA LEU A 96 46.31 0.35 35.39
C LEU A 96 46.95 -1.04 35.40
N ALA A 97 46.74 -1.79 34.31
CA ALA A 97 47.65 -2.75 33.68
C ALA A 97 47.11 -2.99 32.24
N VAL A 98 47.79 -2.77 31.11
CA VAL A 98 49.21 -2.59 30.72
C VAL A 98 50.06 -3.86 30.67
N LEU A 99 50.21 -4.45 29.47
CA LEU A 99 51.42 -4.46 28.61
C LEU A 99 50.95 -4.95 27.19
N VAL A 100 51.35 -4.37 26.04
CA VAL A 100 52.68 -4.40 25.35
C VAL A 100 53.06 -5.84 24.94
N THR A 101 53.17 -6.22 23.66
CA THR A 101 53.99 -5.68 22.55
C THR A 101 53.25 -5.67 21.17
N ALA A 102 53.94 -5.52 20.02
CA ALA A 102 54.42 -4.24 19.44
C ALA A 102 55.20 -4.43 18.09
N ILE A 103 55.01 -3.50 17.13
CA ILE A 103 55.99 -3.03 16.10
C ILE A 103 56.37 -3.99 14.92
N SER A 104 56.71 -3.58 13.68
CA SER A 104 56.33 -2.44 12.78
C SER A 104 57.05 -2.58 11.40
N LEU A 105 56.50 -1.91 10.36
CA LEU A 105 57.20 -1.14 9.29
C LEU A 105 57.99 -1.81 8.12
N MET A 106 57.98 -1.07 7.00
CA MET A 106 58.87 -1.05 5.82
C MET A 106 58.72 -2.15 4.73
N SER A 107 59.00 -1.90 3.44
CA SER A 107 58.79 -0.70 2.58
C SER A 107 59.19 -0.97 1.11
N ALA A 108 58.66 -0.16 0.20
CA ALA A 108 59.24 0.24 -1.10
C ALA A 108 59.41 -0.77 -2.26
N ALA A 109 58.83 -0.35 -3.39
CA ALA A 109 58.90 -0.84 -4.76
C ALA A 109 60.28 -1.21 -5.35
N ALA A 110 60.23 -2.08 -6.36
CA ALA A 110 61.11 -2.05 -7.54
C ALA A 110 60.37 -2.61 -8.78
N CYS A 111 60.77 -2.18 -9.98
CA CYS A 111 60.26 -2.71 -11.26
C CYS A 111 61.29 -3.67 -11.88
N SER A 112 60.83 -4.68 -12.63
CA SER A 112 61.64 -5.31 -13.69
C SER A 112 60.74 -5.94 -14.77
N SER A 113 61.18 -5.84 -16.02
CA SER A 113 60.60 -6.50 -17.19
C SER A 113 61.16 -7.92 -17.37
N GLY A 114 60.56 -8.72 -18.28
CA GLY A 114 61.07 -10.04 -18.66
C GLY A 114 60.19 -10.79 -19.65
N ASP A 115 60.35 -10.51 -20.95
CA ASP A 115 59.72 -11.28 -22.04
C ASP A 115 60.36 -12.66 -22.22
N SER A 116 59.58 -13.68 -22.64
CA SER A 116 60.01 -14.73 -23.58
C SER A 116 58.86 -15.63 -24.07
N SER A 117 58.36 -15.31 -25.27
CA SER A 117 58.23 -16.19 -26.44
C SER A 117 57.95 -17.71 -26.29
N GLY A 118 56.90 -18.22 -26.95
CA GLY A 118 56.87 -19.64 -27.38
C GLY A 118 55.52 -20.26 -27.79
N SER A 119 55.22 -20.22 -29.10
CA SER A 119 54.66 -21.29 -29.97
C SER A 119 53.99 -22.56 -29.38
N ALA A 120 52.94 -23.16 -29.97
CA ALA A 120 52.29 -22.90 -31.27
C ALA A 120 50.85 -23.47 -31.38
N THR A 121 50.16 -23.04 -32.44
CA THR A 121 48.84 -23.49 -32.93
C THR A 121 48.80 -24.98 -33.34
N THR A 122 47.63 -25.61 -33.22
CA THR A 122 47.13 -26.59 -34.21
C THR A 122 45.60 -26.56 -34.22
N THR A 123 44.99 -26.58 -35.41
CA THR A 123 43.54 -26.48 -35.63
C THR A 123 43.10 -27.42 -36.76
N VAL A 124 41.95 -28.12 -36.57
CA VAL A 124 41.00 -28.52 -37.64
C VAL A 124 41.52 -29.60 -38.63
N PRO A 125 40.76 -30.70 -38.93
CA PRO A 125 39.62 -30.58 -39.84
C PRO A 125 38.40 -31.48 -39.59
N THR A 126 37.38 -31.23 -40.43
CA THR A 126 35.99 -31.71 -40.42
C THR A 126 35.69 -32.80 -41.45
N GLY A 127 34.62 -33.56 -41.23
CA GLY A 127 33.91 -34.37 -42.24
C GLY A 127 33.00 -35.41 -41.57
N GLY A 128 31.84 -35.81 -42.09
CA GLY A 128 31.08 -35.39 -43.29
C GLY A 128 29.66 -35.97 -43.22
N ALA A 129 28.73 -35.57 -44.10
CA ALA A 129 27.31 -35.96 -44.03
C ALA A 129 26.92 -37.08 -45.03
N ASN A 130 25.91 -37.90 -44.70
CA ASN A 130 24.59 -37.89 -45.38
C ASN A 130 23.60 -38.99 -44.93
N ASP A 131 22.31 -38.68 -45.11
CA ASP A 131 21.14 -39.52 -45.46
C ASP A 131 20.72 -40.79 -44.68
N GLY A 132 19.42 -40.88 -44.38
CA GLY A 132 18.65 -42.11 -44.70
C GLY A 132 17.67 -42.69 -43.66
N ALA A 133 16.45 -42.13 -43.56
CA ALA A 133 15.26 -42.71 -42.90
C ALA A 133 15.34 -43.01 -41.37
N GLY A 134 14.23 -43.11 -40.64
CA GLY A 134 12.85 -42.81 -41.01
C GLY A 134 11.84 -43.68 -40.27
N ASP A 135 11.45 -43.28 -39.06
CA ASP A 135 10.31 -43.84 -38.32
C ASP A 135 9.51 -42.71 -37.66
N GLY A 136 8.18 -42.81 -37.70
CA GLY A 136 7.28 -41.73 -37.28
C GLY A 136 6.76 -41.91 -35.86
N VAL A 137 7.04 -40.93 -34.99
CA VAL A 137 6.26 -40.69 -33.77
C VAL A 137 5.48 -39.39 -33.97
N ALA A 138 4.16 -39.43 -33.77
CA ALA A 138 3.33 -38.23 -33.86
C ALA A 138 3.62 -37.32 -32.66
N ASP A 139 3.98 -36.06 -32.92
CA ASP A 139 4.22 -35.06 -31.88
C ASP A 139 2.90 -34.67 -31.20
N SER A 140 2.62 -35.29 -30.05
CA SER A 140 1.36 -35.16 -29.33
C SER A 140 1.42 -34.09 -28.25
N GLY A 141 1.51 -32.83 -28.67
CA GLY A 141 1.34 -31.65 -27.82
C GLY A 141 2.62 -31.20 -27.12
N GLY A 142 3.10 -30.00 -27.49
CA GLY A 142 4.08 -29.27 -26.69
C GLY A 142 3.54 -28.95 -25.28
N PRO A 143 4.43 -28.66 -24.31
CA PRO A 143 4.01 -28.31 -22.97
C PRO A 143 3.11 -27.08 -23.00
N GLY A 144 1.89 -27.20 -22.46
CA GLY A 144 1.00 -26.07 -22.28
C GLY A 144 1.63 -25.00 -21.39
N GLU A 145 1.20 -23.74 -21.56
CA GLU A 145 1.66 -22.66 -20.67
C GLU A 145 1.44 -23.03 -19.20
N PRO A 146 2.38 -22.67 -18.29
CA PRO A 146 2.19 -22.91 -16.87
C PRO A 146 0.96 -22.13 -16.39
N VAL A 147 -0.07 -22.86 -15.96
CA VAL A 147 -1.32 -22.31 -15.41
C VAL A 147 -0.98 -21.30 -14.31
N SER A 148 -1.58 -20.12 -14.38
CA SER A 148 -1.36 -19.08 -13.38
C SER A 148 -1.98 -19.50 -12.05
N ALA A 149 -1.33 -19.14 -10.94
CA ALA A 149 -2.01 -19.19 -9.63
C ALA A 149 -3.29 -18.33 -9.65
N TYR A 150 -3.31 -17.27 -10.46
CA TYR A 150 -4.43 -16.34 -10.57
C TYR A 150 -5.51 -16.78 -11.57
N ASP A 151 -5.35 -17.94 -12.23
CA ASP A 151 -6.45 -18.61 -12.92
C ASP A 151 -7.44 -19.26 -11.92
N ASP A 152 -7.01 -19.47 -10.67
CA ASP A 152 -7.87 -19.82 -9.54
C ASP A 152 -8.46 -18.53 -8.90
N PRO A 153 -9.79 -18.34 -8.90
CA PRO A 153 -10.44 -17.20 -8.26
C PRO A 153 -10.08 -17.05 -6.78
N ALA A 154 -9.74 -18.12 -6.06
CA ALA A 154 -9.37 -18.07 -4.65
C ALA A 154 -8.07 -17.28 -4.37
N ASN A 155 -7.29 -16.93 -5.39
CA ASN A 155 -6.12 -16.06 -5.27
C ASN A 155 -6.43 -14.58 -5.56
N TRP A 156 -7.71 -14.18 -5.62
CA TRP A 156 -8.14 -12.78 -5.74
C TRP A 156 -8.88 -12.31 -4.48
N LEU A 157 -8.57 -11.09 -4.04
CA LEU A 157 -9.27 -10.38 -2.97
C LEU A 157 -10.51 -9.65 -3.49
N CYS A 158 -10.40 -9.04 -4.68
CA CYS A 158 -11.52 -8.50 -5.43
C CYS A 158 -11.43 -8.92 -6.89
N ARG A 159 -12.56 -9.34 -7.47
CA ARG A 159 -12.74 -9.62 -8.90
C ARG A 159 -14.26 -9.83 -9.14
N PRO A 160 -14.90 -9.21 -10.16
CA PRO A 160 -16.37 -9.16 -10.28
C PRO A 160 -17.13 -10.49 -10.45
N ASP A 161 -16.46 -11.64 -10.49
CA ASP A 161 -17.04 -12.98 -10.55
C ASP A 161 -16.92 -13.78 -9.23
N LEU A 162 -16.32 -13.21 -8.19
CA LEU A 162 -16.23 -13.81 -6.86
C LEU A 162 -17.59 -13.84 -6.14
N ILE A 163 -17.77 -14.86 -5.29
CA ILE A 163 -18.93 -14.97 -4.37
C ILE A 163 -18.69 -14.18 -3.08
N ASP A 164 -17.43 -14.14 -2.63
CA ASP A 164 -16.98 -13.49 -1.40
C ASP A 164 -15.96 -12.37 -1.76
N ASP A 165 -16.35 -11.43 -2.65
CA ASP A 165 -15.51 -10.29 -3.07
C ASP A 165 -15.31 -9.29 -1.92
N LEU A 166 -14.08 -9.00 -1.52
CA LEU A 166 -13.78 -8.07 -0.42
C LEU A 166 -14.05 -6.60 -0.78
N CYS A 167 -14.35 -6.29 -2.04
CA CYS A 167 -14.81 -4.99 -2.51
C CYS A 167 -16.35 -4.86 -2.52
N ASP A 168 -17.13 -5.96 -2.45
CA ASP A 168 -18.61 -5.91 -2.33
C ASP A 168 -19.05 -5.74 -0.86
N ILE A 169 -18.79 -4.56 -0.30
CA ILE A 169 -19.06 -4.22 1.09
C ILE A 169 -19.82 -2.88 1.22
N ASP A 170 -20.44 -2.64 2.37
CA ASP A 170 -21.10 -1.35 2.64
C ASP A 170 -20.07 -0.24 2.83
N LEU A 171 -19.87 0.56 1.78
CA LEU A 171 -19.00 1.74 1.78
C LEU A 171 -19.78 3.05 2.03
N THR A 172 -21.04 2.97 2.49
CA THR A 172 -21.83 4.15 2.87
C THR A 172 -21.05 5.02 3.85
N ALA A 173 -21.02 6.33 3.57
CA ALA A 173 -20.31 7.31 4.38
C ALA A 173 -21.29 8.26 5.08
N THR A 174 -20.83 8.88 6.17
CA THR A 174 -21.42 10.13 6.66
C THR A 174 -20.46 11.26 6.30
N LEU A 175 -20.88 12.17 5.43
CA LEU A 175 -20.21 13.45 5.24
C LEU A 175 -20.40 14.29 6.50
N VAL A 176 -19.30 14.73 7.11
CA VAL A 176 -19.30 15.59 8.30
C VAL A 176 -18.64 16.91 7.94
N ARG A 177 -19.38 18.01 8.09
CA ARG A 177 -18.87 19.37 7.83
C ARG A 177 -18.40 20.02 9.13
N ALA A 178 -17.61 21.08 9.01
CA ALA A 178 -16.99 21.75 10.15
C ALA A 178 -18.00 22.32 11.17
N ASP A 179 -19.23 22.64 10.75
CA ASP A 179 -20.31 23.10 11.63
C ASP A 179 -21.01 21.96 12.40
N GLY A 180 -20.63 20.70 12.16
CA GLY A 180 -21.27 19.51 12.72
C GLY A 180 -22.52 19.07 11.97
N SER A 181 -22.86 19.70 10.84
CA SER A 181 -23.90 19.17 9.96
C SER A 181 -23.42 17.86 9.32
N THR A 182 -24.28 16.84 9.39
CA THR A 182 -24.02 15.51 8.86
C THR A 182 -24.99 15.15 7.75
N GLN A 183 -24.51 14.36 6.81
CA GLN A 183 -25.30 13.85 5.68
C GLN A 183 -24.86 12.42 5.37
N VAL A 184 -25.81 11.49 5.34
CA VAL A 184 -25.53 10.13 4.85
C VAL A 184 -25.36 10.18 3.34
N GLU A 185 -24.27 9.58 2.87
CA GLU A 185 -23.85 9.42 1.48
C GLU A 185 -23.90 7.92 1.16
N PRO A 186 -25.01 7.43 0.57
CA PRO A 186 -25.14 6.03 0.18
C PRO A 186 -24.11 5.68 -0.88
N PHE A 187 -23.41 4.56 -0.70
CA PHE A 187 -22.55 4.02 -1.76
C PHE A 187 -23.38 3.31 -2.83
N THR A 188 -22.92 3.31 -4.08
CA THR A 188 -23.47 2.48 -5.17
C THR A 188 -22.34 2.22 -6.19
N PRO A 189 -21.97 0.96 -6.48
CA PRO A 189 -20.94 0.65 -7.46
C PRO A 189 -21.45 0.87 -8.89
N ALA A 190 -20.52 1.11 -9.83
CA ALA A 190 -20.81 1.27 -11.24
C ALA A 190 -21.24 -0.06 -11.89
N THR A 191 -22.47 -0.10 -12.41
CA THR A 191 -23.06 -1.30 -13.02
C THR A 191 -22.57 -1.59 -14.44
N ASP A 192 -22.00 -0.60 -15.12
CA ASP A 192 -21.33 -0.73 -16.42
C ASP A 192 -20.11 0.21 -16.45
N ALA A 193 -19.09 -0.14 -15.66
CA ALA A 193 -17.88 0.67 -15.56
C ALA A 193 -17.08 0.63 -16.88
N PRO A 194 -16.66 1.77 -17.46
CA PRO A 194 -15.93 1.81 -18.73
C PRO A 194 -14.44 1.45 -18.60
N ILE A 195 -13.95 1.35 -17.37
CA ILE A 195 -12.56 1.12 -17.00
C ILE A 195 -12.45 0.06 -15.91
N ASP A 196 -11.25 -0.48 -15.72
CA ASP A 196 -10.90 -1.42 -14.66
C ASP A 196 -9.84 -0.80 -13.74
N CYS A 197 -9.83 -1.17 -12.45
CA CYS A 197 -8.73 -0.82 -11.56
C CYS A 197 -8.03 -2.09 -11.08
N PHE A 198 -6.71 -2.15 -11.26
CA PHE A 198 -5.86 -3.23 -10.77
C PHE A 198 -5.05 -2.74 -9.57
N TYR A 199 -5.27 -3.35 -8.39
CA TYR A 199 -4.76 -2.86 -7.12
C TYR A 199 -3.73 -3.79 -6.47
N ALA A 200 -2.53 -3.26 -6.19
CA ALA A 200 -1.55 -3.90 -5.34
C ALA A 200 -1.54 -3.21 -3.95
N TYR A 201 -2.05 -3.92 -2.94
CA TYR A 201 -2.15 -3.43 -1.57
C TYR A 201 -0.78 -3.26 -0.88
N PRO A 202 -0.67 -2.44 0.18
CA PRO A 202 0.57 -2.24 0.93
C PRO A 202 0.91 -3.43 1.83
N THR A 203 2.05 -3.38 2.53
CA THR A 203 2.32 -4.35 3.61
C THR A 203 1.32 -4.21 4.74
N VAL A 204 0.52 -5.24 4.99
CA VAL A 204 -0.45 -5.28 6.09
C VAL A 204 -0.40 -6.58 6.91
N SER A 205 -0.06 -7.73 6.31
CA SER A 205 -0.08 -9.02 7.02
C SER A 205 0.82 -9.04 8.26
N GLY A 206 0.29 -9.65 9.33
CA GLY A 206 0.97 -9.93 10.59
C GLY A 206 1.83 -11.21 10.59
N ASP A 207 1.93 -11.92 9.46
CA ASP A 207 2.49 -13.28 9.33
C ASP A 207 3.97 -13.44 9.70
N PRO A 208 4.41 -14.69 9.90
CA PRO A 208 5.84 -15.04 9.91
C PRO A 208 6.52 -14.65 8.57
N PRO A 209 7.71 -14.03 8.59
CA PRO A 209 8.52 -13.86 7.38
C PRO A 209 9.03 -15.22 6.87
N PRO A 210 9.43 -15.35 5.58
CA PRO A 210 9.82 -14.27 4.65
C PRO A 210 8.67 -13.51 3.98
N ASN A 211 7.58 -14.21 3.66
CA ASN A 211 6.42 -13.70 2.93
C ASN A 211 5.15 -14.22 3.63
N ALA A 212 4.06 -13.46 3.54
CA ALA A 212 2.71 -13.95 3.87
C ALA A 212 2.29 -15.08 2.91
N ASP A 213 1.21 -15.79 3.22
CA ASP A 213 0.57 -16.67 2.25
C ASP A 213 -0.40 -15.90 1.32
N ARG A 214 -1.52 -16.49 0.89
CA ARG A 214 -2.54 -15.85 0.03
C ARG A 214 -3.96 -15.90 0.61
N ILE A 215 -4.12 -16.40 1.84
CA ILE A 215 -5.40 -16.44 2.54
C ILE A 215 -5.57 -15.08 3.24
N PRO A 216 -6.54 -14.24 2.85
CA PRO A 216 -6.71 -12.95 3.50
C PRO A 216 -7.08 -13.11 4.98
N GLY A 217 -6.46 -12.29 5.82
CA GLY A 217 -6.90 -12.04 7.18
C GLY A 217 -7.66 -10.71 7.29
N PRO A 218 -8.06 -10.33 8.52
CA PRO A 218 -8.65 -9.02 8.79
C PRO A 218 -7.76 -7.86 8.33
N GLU A 219 -6.44 -8.03 8.32
CA GLU A 219 -5.48 -7.05 7.80
C GLU A 219 -5.69 -6.74 6.31
N GLU A 220 -5.91 -7.76 5.47
CA GLU A 220 -6.23 -7.62 4.04
C GLU A 220 -7.65 -7.07 3.82
N GLU A 221 -8.65 -7.59 4.56
CA GLU A 221 -10.03 -7.08 4.53
C GLU A 221 -10.07 -5.56 4.82
N ASN A 222 -9.39 -5.13 5.89
CA ASN A 222 -9.38 -3.72 6.29
C ASN A 222 -8.70 -2.82 5.26
N VAL A 223 -7.63 -3.26 4.59
CA VAL A 223 -6.93 -2.39 3.63
C VAL A 223 -7.64 -2.30 2.28
N ILE A 224 -8.31 -3.37 1.84
CA ILE A 224 -9.23 -3.31 0.69
C ILE A 224 -10.34 -2.31 0.99
N ALA A 225 -11.00 -2.43 2.14
CA ALA A 225 -12.09 -1.55 2.55
C ALA A 225 -11.68 -0.07 2.66
N ASN A 226 -10.48 0.22 3.16
CA ASN A 226 -10.03 1.59 3.42
C ASN A 226 -9.28 2.27 2.28
N GLN A 227 -8.71 1.54 1.32
CA GLN A 227 -7.89 2.13 0.26
C GLN A 227 -8.37 1.83 -1.17
N PHE A 228 -9.18 0.78 -1.39
CA PHE A 228 -9.49 0.33 -2.75
C PHE A 228 -10.97 0.15 -3.09
N ALA A 229 -11.78 -0.46 -2.21
CA ALA A 229 -13.14 -0.88 -2.57
C ALA A 229 -14.03 0.27 -3.11
N ARG A 230 -13.83 1.52 -2.65
CA ARG A 230 -14.58 2.69 -3.14
C ARG A 230 -14.34 3.02 -4.62
N PHE A 231 -13.23 2.59 -5.22
CA PHE A 231 -13.02 2.73 -6.66
C PHE A 231 -14.04 1.93 -7.49
N ALA A 232 -14.79 0.98 -6.89
CA ALA A 232 -15.94 0.33 -7.54
C ALA A 232 -17.06 1.32 -7.97
N GLU A 233 -17.04 2.58 -7.51
CA GLU A 233 -17.90 3.66 -8.03
C GLU A 233 -17.56 4.06 -9.48
N VAL A 234 -16.34 3.78 -9.96
CA VAL A 234 -15.83 4.25 -11.26
C VAL A 234 -15.28 3.14 -12.16
N CYS A 235 -14.77 2.04 -11.59
CA CYS A 235 -14.12 0.95 -12.32
C CYS A 235 -14.56 -0.44 -11.83
N ARG A 236 -14.34 -1.49 -12.63
CA ARG A 236 -14.37 -2.87 -12.11
C ARG A 236 -13.13 -3.11 -11.24
N THR A 237 -13.29 -3.69 -10.06
CA THR A 237 -12.22 -3.88 -9.07
C THR A 237 -11.49 -5.22 -9.22
N PHE A 238 -10.18 -5.17 -9.44
CA PHE A 238 -9.28 -6.33 -9.47
C PHE A 238 -8.16 -6.16 -8.44
N ALA A 239 -8.06 -7.06 -7.46
CA ALA A 239 -6.98 -7.05 -6.46
C ALA A 239 -6.49 -8.48 -6.22
N PRO A 240 -5.28 -8.87 -6.68
CA PRO A 240 -4.76 -10.21 -6.46
C PRO A 240 -4.21 -10.38 -5.04
N SER A 241 -4.53 -11.49 -4.40
CA SER A 241 -3.86 -11.92 -3.17
C SER A 241 -2.43 -12.34 -3.51
N TYR A 242 -1.45 -11.54 -3.12
CA TYR A 242 -0.03 -11.76 -3.40
C TYR A 242 0.74 -12.03 -2.12
N GLN A 243 1.80 -12.83 -2.20
CA GLN A 243 2.64 -13.19 -1.05
C GLN A 243 3.54 -12.00 -0.67
N GLN A 244 2.92 -10.94 -0.14
CA GLN A 244 3.57 -9.73 0.37
C GLN A 244 4.70 -10.06 1.36
N VAL A 245 5.67 -9.16 1.47
CA VAL A 245 6.56 -9.15 2.64
C VAL A 245 5.77 -8.57 3.82
N PRO A 246 5.52 -9.34 4.91
CA PRO A 246 4.66 -8.93 6.03
C PRO A 246 5.35 -7.88 6.91
N ILE A 247 4.59 -7.26 7.84
CA ILE A 247 5.09 -6.17 8.72
C ILE A 247 6.36 -6.61 9.47
N ARG A 248 6.39 -7.86 9.96
CA ARG A 248 7.54 -8.45 10.64
C ARG A 248 8.76 -8.62 9.73
N GLY A 249 8.52 -8.90 8.44
CA GLY A 249 9.57 -9.02 7.42
C GLY A 249 10.26 -7.68 7.13
N LEU A 250 9.50 -6.58 7.07
CA LEU A 250 10.06 -5.24 6.87
C LEU A 250 11.11 -4.87 7.95
N ALA A 251 10.83 -5.19 9.21
CA ALA A 251 11.76 -4.92 10.32
C ALA A 251 13.08 -5.73 10.20
N VAL A 252 13.00 -6.98 9.72
CA VAL A 252 14.19 -7.84 9.52
C VAL A 252 15.00 -7.38 8.29
N LEU A 253 14.33 -6.94 7.22
CA LEU A 253 14.96 -6.44 6.00
C LEU A 253 15.60 -5.06 6.19
N GLY A 254 14.98 -4.16 6.96
CA GLY A 254 15.58 -2.90 7.40
C GLY A 254 16.77 -3.09 8.36
N GLY A 255 16.93 -4.28 8.93
CA GLY A 255 18.01 -4.66 9.86
C GLY A 255 19.26 -5.25 9.20
N GLY A 256 19.42 -5.13 7.87
CA GLY A 256 20.64 -5.47 7.14
C GLY A 256 21.10 -6.94 7.16
N THR A 257 20.31 -7.83 7.77
CA THR A 257 20.70 -9.23 8.05
C THR A 257 19.55 -10.21 7.81
N THR A 258 18.96 -10.17 6.60
CA THR A 258 18.39 -11.42 6.07
C THR A 258 19.53 -12.30 5.57
N THR A 259 19.80 -13.38 6.30
CA THR A 259 20.62 -14.49 5.78
C THR A 259 19.84 -15.16 4.65
N THR A 260 19.99 -14.65 3.43
CA THR A 260 19.46 -15.32 2.24
C THR A 260 20.08 -16.71 2.14
N LEU A 261 19.28 -17.75 2.36
CA LEU A 261 19.71 -19.12 2.12
C LEU A 261 20.17 -19.24 0.66
N PRO A 262 21.35 -19.80 0.34
CA PRO A 262 21.84 -19.88 -1.03
C PRO A 262 20.82 -20.56 -1.95
N GLY A 263 20.32 -19.82 -2.95
CA GLY A 263 19.29 -20.27 -3.89
C GLY A 263 17.85 -19.85 -3.56
N ALA A 264 17.57 -19.25 -2.40
CA ALA A 264 16.26 -18.67 -2.11
C ALA A 264 16.05 -17.35 -2.88
N ARG A 265 14.86 -17.16 -3.48
CA ARG A 265 14.47 -15.86 -4.06
C ARG A 265 14.30 -14.82 -2.94
N PRO A 266 14.75 -13.56 -3.14
CA PRO A 266 14.47 -12.49 -2.17
C PRO A 266 12.96 -12.30 -1.96
N PRO A 267 12.48 -11.94 -0.75
CA PRO A 267 11.05 -11.86 -0.47
C PRO A 267 10.27 -10.92 -1.41
N PHE A 268 10.83 -9.75 -1.75
CA PHE A 268 10.24 -8.82 -2.71
C PHE A 268 10.21 -9.36 -4.16
N GLU A 269 11.11 -10.28 -4.53
CA GLU A 269 11.08 -10.94 -5.85
C GLU A 269 10.03 -12.05 -5.93
N VAL A 270 9.57 -12.58 -4.80
CA VAL A 270 8.40 -13.47 -4.74
C VAL A 270 7.14 -12.63 -4.87
N ALA A 271 6.99 -11.61 -4.02
CA ALA A 271 5.86 -10.68 -4.02
C ALA A 271 5.63 -10.00 -5.39
N TYR A 272 6.70 -9.50 -6.03
CA TYR A 272 6.60 -8.89 -7.35
C TYR A 272 6.15 -9.87 -8.43
N ALA A 273 6.66 -11.11 -8.42
CA ALA A 273 6.30 -12.09 -9.44
C ALA A 273 4.86 -12.58 -9.31
N ASP A 274 4.30 -12.57 -8.10
CA ASP A 274 2.86 -12.78 -7.89
C ASP A 274 2.05 -11.63 -8.52
N VAL A 275 2.38 -10.36 -8.22
CA VAL A 275 1.71 -9.18 -8.80
C VAL A 275 1.80 -9.17 -10.33
N ARG A 276 2.97 -9.50 -10.91
CA ARG A 276 3.17 -9.59 -12.36
C ARG A 276 2.41 -10.75 -13.00
N ASN A 277 2.34 -11.91 -12.34
CA ASN A 277 1.57 -13.05 -12.84
C ASN A 277 0.07 -12.77 -12.81
N ALA A 278 -0.43 -12.12 -11.75
CA ALA A 278 -1.81 -11.64 -11.68
C ALA A 278 -2.13 -10.60 -12.77
N TRP A 279 -1.23 -9.65 -13.03
CA TRP A 279 -1.37 -8.69 -14.13
C TRP A 279 -1.46 -9.38 -15.49
N GLN A 280 -0.55 -10.32 -15.77
CA GLN A 280 -0.54 -11.11 -17.00
C GLN A 280 -1.74 -12.05 -17.13
N GLN A 281 -2.33 -12.49 -16.02
CA GLN A 281 -3.61 -13.21 -16.01
C GLN A 281 -4.76 -12.27 -16.40
N TYR A 282 -4.91 -11.16 -15.67
CA TYR A 282 -5.95 -10.16 -15.91
C TYR A 282 -5.94 -9.64 -17.35
N GLN A 283 -4.74 -9.32 -17.89
CA GLN A 283 -4.56 -8.86 -19.28
C GLN A 283 -4.96 -9.92 -20.33
N ARG A 284 -4.96 -11.22 -19.98
CA ARG A 284 -5.38 -12.31 -20.88
C ARG A 284 -6.88 -12.64 -20.80
N THR A 285 -7.55 -12.43 -19.66
CA THR A 285 -8.98 -12.79 -19.49
C THR A 285 -9.94 -11.61 -19.43
N ASP A 286 -9.57 -10.51 -18.78
CA ASP A 286 -10.51 -9.47 -18.37
C ASP A 286 -10.16 -8.07 -18.92
N GLY A 287 -8.87 -7.77 -19.02
CA GLY A 287 -8.33 -6.44 -19.37
C GLY A 287 -7.86 -6.28 -20.82
N ALA A 288 -7.97 -7.32 -21.65
CA ALA A 288 -7.34 -7.41 -22.98
C ALA A 288 -7.62 -6.19 -23.87
N ASP A 289 -8.90 -5.80 -23.99
CA ASP A 289 -9.36 -4.65 -24.79
C ASP A 289 -9.81 -3.45 -23.91
N ARG A 290 -9.53 -3.47 -22.60
CA ARG A 290 -10.07 -2.49 -21.64
C ARG A 290 -9.02 -1.49 -21.17
N ARG A 291 -9.51 -0.28 -20.87
CA ARG A 291 -8.75 0.81 -20.25
C ARG A 291 -8.64 0.57 -18.75
N PHE A 292 -7.47 0.82 -18.17
CA PHE A 292 -7.18 0.44 -16.78
C PHE A 292 -6.52 1.55 -15.96
N VAL A 293 -6.76 1.56 -14.66
CA VAL A 293 -6.01 2.30 -13.64
C VAL A 293 -5.15 1.31 -12.88
N LEU A 294 -3.87 1.62 -12.70
CA LEU A 294 -3.02 0.90 -11.74
C LEU A 294 -3.07 1.63 -10.40
N ILE A 295 -3.41 0.95 -9.31
CA ILE A 295 -3.50 1.56 -7.97
C ILE A 295 -2.59 0.80 -7.03
N GLY A 296 -1.80 1.50 -6.21
CA GLY A 296 -1.07 0.85 -5.15
C GLY A 296 -0.61 1.80 -4.06
N HIS A 297 -0.30 1.21 -2.90
CA HIS A 297 0.30 1.91 -1.78
C HIS A 297 1.56 1.18 -1.29
N SER A 298 2.55 1.92 -0.76
CA SER A 298 3.72 1.38 -0.06
C SER A 298 4.46 0.27 -0.85
N GLN A 299 4.33 -1.01 -0.45
CA GLN A 299 4.92 -2.15 -1.15
C GLN A 299 4.31 -2.36 -2.54
N GLY A 300 2.97 -2.37 -2.64
CA GLY A 300 2.26 -2.57 -3.89
C GLY A 300 2.50 -1.47 -4.91
N ALA A 301 2.57 -0.20 -4.48
CA ALA A 301 3.02 0.91 -5.33
C ALA A 301 4.44 0.70 -5.88
N GLY A 302 5.35 0.11 -5.09
CA GLY A 302 6.70 -0.24 -5.53
C GLY A 302 6.72 -1.38 -6.55
N HIS A 303 5.85 -2.38 -6.37
CA HIS A 303 5.66 -3.46 -7.33
C HIS A 303 5.04 -2.98 -8.64
N LEU A 304 4.02 -2.10 -8.60
CA LEU A 304 3.41 -1.52 -9.79
C LEU A 304 4.33 -0.52 -10.50
N ARG A 305 5.16 0.23 -9.77
CA ARG A 305 6.24 1.04 -10.38
C ARG A 305 7.17 0.16 -11.23
N ARG A 306 7.55 -1.02 -10.73
CA ARG A 306 8.37 -1.98 -11.48
C ARG A 306 7.59 -2.63 -12.63
N LEU A 307 6.32 -2.96 -12.41
CA LEU A 307 5.44 -3.52 -13.44
C LEU A 307 5.32 -2.58 -14.64
N ILE A 308 5.17 -1.27 -14.41
CA ILE A 308 5.14 -0.28 -15.49
C ILE A 308 6.45 -0.28 -16.26
N ALA A 309 7.59 -0.22 -15.57
CA ALA A 309 8.91 -0.21 -16.21
C ALA A 309 9.27 -1.52 -16.95
N GLU A 310 8.74 -2.67 -16.54
CA GLU A 310 9.01 -3.96 -17.21
C GLU A 310 7.99 -4.34 -18.30
N GLU A 311 6.73 -3.88 -18.21
CA GLU A 311 5.60 -4.44 -18.98
C GLU A 311 4.70 -3.38 -19.69
N ILE A 312 4.93 -2.07 -19.48
CA ILE A 312 4.02 -1.02 -19.96
C ILE A 312 4.74 0.19 -20.57
N ASP A 313 5.81 0.70 -19.96
CA ASP A 313 6.42 1.98 -20.32
C ASP A 313 6.87 2.00 -21.80
N ASP A 314 7.46 0.90 -22.27
CA ASP A 314 7.88 0.72 -23.67
C ASP A 314 6.84 0.04 -24.58
N ASP A 315 5.71 -0.46 -24.05
CA ASP A 315 4.65 -1.08 -24.87
C ASP A 315 3.50 -0.07 -25.13
N PRO A 316 3.44 0.59 -26.31
CA PRO A 316 2.36 1.50 -26.63
C PRO A 316 0.97 0.83 -26.63
N ALA A 317 0.85 -0.44 -27.00
CA ALA A 317 -0.44 -1.11 -27.08
C ALA A 317 -1.05 -1.37 -25.69
N VAL A 318 -0.23 -1.46 -24.65
CA VAL A 318 -0.66 -1.52 -23.25
C VAL A 318 -0.76 -0.12 -22.64
N ARG A 319 0.24 0.73 -22.86
CA ARG A 319 0.31 2.10 -22.31
C ARG A 319 -0.83 2.99 -22.77
N ASP A 320 -1.24 2.91 -24.03
CA ASP A 320 -2.34 3.72 -24.58
C ASP A 320 -3.71 3.33 -23.97
N ARG A 321 -3.80 2.18 -23.28
CA ARG A 321 -4.98 1.80 -22.47
C ARG A 321 -4.90 2.25 -21.01
N MET A 322 -3.74 2.69 -20.53
CA MET A 322 -3.59 3.16 -19.15
C MET A 322 -4.27 4.52 -18.97
N VAL A 323 -5.31 4.55 -18.13
CA VAL A 323 -5.98 5.78 -17.68
C VAL A 323 -4.98 6.58 -16.84
N SER A 324 -4.48 6.00 -15.76
CA SER A 324 -3.42 6.56 -14.92
C SER A 324 -2.83 5.49 -13.99
N ALA A 325 -1.72 5.82 -13.33
CA ALA A 325 -1.11 5.01 -12.28
C ALA A 325 -1.06 5.78 -10.96
N LEU A 326 -1.82 5.36 -9.96
CA LEU A 326 -1.86 5.93 -8.61
C LEU A 326 -0.85 5.18 -7.72
N LEU A 327 0.41 5.62 -7.71
CA LEU A 327 1.55 4.93 -7.09
C LEU A 327 1.98 5.62 -5.79
N ILE A 328 1.21 5.40 -4.73
CA ILE A 328 1.28 6.21 -3.51
C ILE A 328 2.29 5.63 -2.50
N GLY A 329 3.07 6.47 -1.83
CA GLY A 329 3.93 6.09 -0.70
C GLY A 329 5.19 5.28 -1.02
N SER A 330 5.63 5.15 -2.28
CA SER A 330 6.81 4.32 -2.65
C SER A 330 7.98 5.05 -3.31
N GLY A 331 7.81 6.33 -3.69
CA GLY A 331 8.86 7.11 -4.35
C GLY A 331 9.06 6.70 -5.81
N VAL A 332 8.17 7.17 -6.69
CA VAL A 332 8.38 7.16 -8.15
C VAL A 332 9.44 8.21 -8.49
N PRO A 333 10.56 7.88 -9.17
CA PRO A 333 11.58 8.86 -9.51
C PRO A 333 11.02 9.92 -10.47
N ALA A 334 11.35 11.18 -10.23
CA ALA A 334 10.93 12.29 -11.09
C ALA A 334 11.68 12.25 -12.44
N PRO A 335 11.07 12.70 -13.56
CA PRO A 335 11.71 12.74 -14.87
C PRO A 335 13.12 13.34 -14.83
N GLY A 336 14.09 12.64 -15.45
CA GLY A 336 15.52 12.98 -15.40
C GLY A 336 16.27 12.47 -14.17
N SER A 337 15.60 11.83 -13.22
CA SER A 337 16.25 11.01 -12.18
C SER A 337 16.58 9.60 -12.72
N PRO A 338 17.54 8.87 -12.12
CA PRO A 338 17.69 7.44 -12.35
C PRO A 338 16.39 6.67 -12.06
N ASP A 339 16.16 5.61 -12.83
CA ASP A 339 14.96 4.74 -12.75
C ASP A 339 13.61 5.48 -12.92
N ALA A 340 13.60 6.68 -13.51
CA ALA A 340 12.38 7.35 -13.95
C ALA A 340 11.83 6.71 -15.23
N PHE A 341 10.51 6.76 -15.42
CA PHE A 341 9.85 6.30 -16.64
C PHE A 341 10.27 7.15 -17.86
N GLU A 342 10.39 6.51 -19.02
CA GLU A 342 10.71 7.19 -20.29
C GLU A 342 9.44 7.74 -20.97
N ASN A 343 8.32 7.03 -20.91
CA ASN A 343 7.09 7.36 -21.65
C ASN A 343 5.85 7.63 -20.77
N VAL A 344 5.90 7.32 -19.45
CA VAL A 344 4.82 7.61 -18.48
C VAL A 344 5.15 8.86 -17.64
N PRO A 345 4.70 10.07 -18.02
CA PRO A 345 4.96 11.29 -17.29
C PRO A 345 4.10 11.43 -16.02
N PRO A 346 4.46 12.31 -15.07
CA PRO A 346 3.55 12.75 -14.02
C PRO A 346 2.25 13.35 -14.56
N CYS A 347 1.15 13.16 -13.84
CA CYS A 347 -0.11 13.83 -14.16
C CYS A 347 -0.05 15.32 -13.79
N THR A 348 -0.48 16.18 -14.72
CA THR A 348 -0.44 17.65 -14.64
C THR A 348 -1.78 18.32 -14.95
N GLU A 349 -2.70 17.62 -15.62
CA GLU A 349 -4.06 18.07 -15.92
C GLU A 349 -5.09 16.99 -15.54
N SER A 350 -6.29 17.36 -15.11
CA SER A 350 -7.31 16.43 -14.60
C SER A 350 -7.89 15.47 -15.64
N ALA A 351 -7.82 15.80 -16.92
CA ALA A 351 -8.22 14.93 -18.03
C ALA A 351 -7.03 14.22 -18.72
N GLN A 352 -5.79 14.43 -18.25
CA GLN A 352 -4.62 13.78 -18.81
C GLN A 352 -4.66 12.27 -18.53
N THR A 353 -4.38 11.45 -19.54
CA THR A 353 -4.29 9.99 -19.41
C THR A 353 -2.85 9.50 -19.65
N GLY A 354 -2.57 8.22 -19.38
CA GLY A 354 -1.25 7.62 -19.54
C GLY A 354 -0.19 8.16 -18.56
N CYS A 355 -0.61 8.74 -17.43
CA CYS A 355 0.25 9.47 -16.51
C CYS A 355 0.26 8.89 -15.08
N VAL A 356 1.29 9.23 -14.29
CA VAL A 356 1.45 8.79 -12.90
C VAL A 356 1.07 9.88 -11.88
N VAL A 357 0.25 9.50 -10.90
CA VAL A 357 0.03 10.23 -9.65
C VAL A 357 0.88 9.55 -8.58
N SER A 358 1.74 10.30 -7.90
CA SER A 358 2.58 9.79 -6.82
C SER A 358 2.83 10.90 -5.79
N TYR A 359 2.85 10.53 -4.53
CA TYR A 359 3.27 11.36 -3.40
C TYR A 359 3.53 10.49 -2.17
N ALA A 360 4.05 11.10 -1.11
CA ALA A 360 4.01 10.61 0.26
C ALA A 360 3.62 11.79 1.18
N THR A 361 2.90 11.54 2.26
CA THR A 361 2.18 12.58 3.00
C THR A 361 2.85 12.94 4.33
N PHE A 362 3.10 14.23 4.54
CA PHE A 362 3.62 14.78 5.80
C PHE A 362 2.87 16.06 6.18
N GLU A 363 2.71 16.32 7.46
CA GLU A 363 2.03 17.53 7.93
C GLU A 363 2.92 18.77 7.78
N SER A 364 2.33 19.95 7.56
CA SER A 364 3.07 21.22 7.57
C SER A 364 3.75 21.54 8.91
N ALA A 365 3.24 20.99 10.02
CA ALA A 365 3.86 21.05 11.34
C ALA A 365 4.93 19.96 11.59
N GLN A 366 4.98 18.91 10.76
CA GLN A 366 5.89 17.75 10.89
C GLN A 366 6.42 17.33 9.50
N PRO A 367 7.26 18.16 8.84
CA PRO A 367 7.89 17.81 7.58
C PRO A 367 8.86 16.63 7.72
N PRO A 368 9.29 16.00 6.60
CA PRO A 368 10.22 14.87 6.61
C PRO A 368 11.49 15.15 7.44
N PRO A 369 11.81 14.35 8.46
CA PRO A 369 13.12 14.43 9.11
C PRO A 369 14.21 13.84 8.18
N PRO A 370 15.51 14.12 8.41
CA PRO A 370 16.60 13.62 7.55
C PRO A 370 16.65 12.08 7.42
N ASP A 371 16.16 11.36 8.42
CA ASP A 371 16.02 9.90 8.47
C ASP A 371 14.64 9.38 8.00
N SER A 372 13.80 10.23 7.41
CA SER A 372 12.51 9.88 6.80
C SER A 372 12.61 8.69 5.85
N LEU A 373 11.63 7.79 5.89
CA LEU A 373 11.56 6.62 5.01
C LEU A 373 10.96 6.95 3.64
N PHE A 374 10.25 8.08 3.52
CA PHE A 374 9.43 8.44 2.36
C PHE A 374 9.73 9.87 1.88
N GLY A 375 9.12 10.26 0.74
CA GLY A 375 9.41 11.53 0.06
C GLY A 375 10.76 11.55 -0.69
N ARG A 376 11.40 10.38 -0.89
CA ARG A 376 12.67 10.24 -1.64
C ARG A 376 12.77 8.88 -2.33
N VAL A 377 13.72 8.76 -3.28
CA VAL A 377 14.04 7.48 -3.92
C VAL A 377 14.67 6.55 -2.86
N ARG A 378 14.18 5.31 -2.76
CA ARG A 378 14.62 4.37 -1.69
C ARG A 378 16.06 3.86 -1.87
N ASN A 379 16.50 3.66 -3.12
CA ASN A 379 17.76 3.02 -3.47
C ASN A 379 18.56 3.84 -4.51
N GLY A 380 18.89 5.10 -4.23
CA GLY A 380 19.70 5.89 -5.16
C GLY A 380 19.77 7.39 -4.82
N GLY A 381 20.35 8.16 -5.74
CA GLY A 381 20.20 9.61 -5.78
C GLY A 381 19.20 10.01 -6.87
N GLY A 382 18.43 11.06 -6.64
CA GLY A 382 17.36 11.51 -7.53
C GLY A 382 16.30 12.29 -6.76
N ARG A 383 15.27 12.75 -7.46
CA ARG A 383 14.05 13.37 -6.88
C ARG A 383 12.87 12.43 -7.07
N VAL A 384 11.77 12.64 -6.34
CA VAL A 384 10.54 11.86 -6.56
C VAL A 384 9.40 12.72 -7.08
N VAL A 385 8.49 12.07 -7.81
CA VAL A 385 7.24 12.67 -8.24
C VAL A 385 6.40 13.01 -7.00
N CYS A 386 6.03 14.29 -6.90
CA CYS A 386 4.89 14.74 -6.12
C CYS A 386 3.84 15.34 -7.07
N THR A 387 2.64 14.77 -7.05
CA THR A 387 1.43 15.31 -7.70
C THR A 387 0.36 15.54 -6.65
N ASN A 388 -0.19 16.75 -6.57
CA ASN A 388 -1.33 17.04 -5.69
C ASN A 388 -2.63 16.64 -6.40
N PRO A 389 -3.39 15.62 -5.94
CA PRO A 389 -4.59 15.17 -6.64
C PRO A 389 -5.71 16.22 -6.68
N ALA A 390 -5.75 17.17 -5.75
CA ALA A 390 -6.67 18.31 -5.79
C ALA A 390 -6.21 19.47 -6.70
N ALA A 391 -4.94 19.50 -7.10
CA ALA A 391 -4.36 20.57 -7.93
C ALA A 391 -3.16 20.07 -8.75
N LEU A 392 -3.41 19.24 -9.77
CA LEU A 392 -2.36 18.63 -10.62
C LEU A 392 -1.51 19.68 -11.36
N GLY A 393 -2.08 20.83 -11.72
CA GLY A 393 -1.35 21.98 -12.29
C GLY A 393 -0.43 22.71 -11.30
N GLY A 394 -0.35 22.24 -10.05
CA GLY A 394 0.41 22.85 -8.96
C GLY A 394 -0.42 23.83 -8.13
N GLY A 395 0.12 24.18 -6.95
CA GLY A 395 -0.57 24.99 -5.94
C GLY A 395 -1.02 24.16 -4.74
N SER A 396 -2.00 24.68 -4.00
CA SER A 396 -2.71 23.96 -2.95
C SER A 396 -4.19 23.77 -3.31
N GLY A 397 -4.88 22.89 -2.59
CA GLY A 397 -6.30 22.64 -2.77
C GLY A 397 -6.85 21.75 -1.66
N ASP A 398 -8.14 21.89 -1.39
CA ASP A 398 -8.85 21.08 -0.40
C ASP A 398 -8.83 19.60 -0.80
N LEU A 399 -8.32 18.74 0.09
CA LEU A 399 -8.40 17.31 -0.08
C LEU A 399 -9.75 16.79 0.43
N ASP A 400 -10.30 15.84 -0.32
CA ASP A 400 -11.51 15.12 0.05
C ASP A 400 -11.13 13.73 0.56
N SER A 401 -11.40 13.52 1.85
CA SER A 401 -10.78 12.45 2.63
C SER A 401 -11.82 11.49 3.20
N TYR A 402 -11.51 10.19 3.16
CA TYR A 402 -12.40 9.13 3.61
C TYR A 402 -11.70 8.25 4.65
N TYR A 403 -12.37 8.04 5.78
CA TYR A 403 -11.83 7.32 6.94
C TYR A 403 -12.87 6.33 7.52
N PRO A 404 -12.44 5.33 8.32
CA PRO A 404 -13.37 4.49 9.10
C PRO A 404 -14.32 5.35 9.93
N GLY A 405 -15.61 5.00 9.98
CA GLY A 405 -16.62 5.77 10.71
C GLY A 405 -16.28 5.98 12.19
N GLY A 406 -15.50 5.07 12.79
CA GLY A 406 -15.00 5.16 14.16
C GLY A 406 -14.07 6.34 14.46
N VAL A 407 -13.55 7.08 13.47
CA VAL A 407 -12.82 8.35 13.75
C VAL A 407 -13.78 9.47 14.16
N GLN A 408 -15.05 9.40 13.75
CA GLN A 408 -16.07 10.40 14.07
C GLN A 408 -16.97 9.90 15.23
N PRO A 409 -16.96 10.57 16.40
CA PRO A 409 -17.94 10.32 17.43
C PRO A 409 -19.37 10.50 16.90
N GLY A 410 -20.18 9.45 16.98
CA GLY A 410 -21.59 9.47 16.60
C GLY A 410 -21.91 9.15 15.13
N ALA A 411 -20.92 8.83 14.29
CA ALA A 411 -21.20 8.30 12.94
C ALA A 411 -21.94 6.96 13.03
N THR A 412 -22.91 6.75 12.13
CA THR A 412 -23.76 5.54 12.07
C THR A 412 -23.50 4.67 10.85
N THR A 413 -22.50 5.05 10.05
CA THR A 413 -22.13 4.47 8.76
C THR A 413 -20.72 3.86 8.85
N PRO A 414 -20.36 2.85 8.03
CA PRO A 414 -19.03 2.25 8.08
C PRO A 414 -17.86 3.23 7.83
N PHE A 415 -18.11 4.31 7.07
CA PHE A 415 -17.13 5.36 6.78
C PHE A 415 -17.62 6.77 7.15
N VAL A 416 -16.69 7.71 7.20
CA VAL A 416 -16.97 9.16 7.11
C VAL A 416 -16.21 9.80 5.96
N ARG A 417 -16.81 10.86 5.40
CA ARG A 417 -16.20 11.78 4.44
C ARG A 417 -15.93 13.11 5.14
N LEU A 418 -14.70 13.60 5.01
CA LEU A 418 -14.18 14.78 5.71
C LEU A 418 -13.57 15.75 4.67
N GLU A 419 -14.45 16.26 3.81
CA GLU A 419 -14.20 17.30 2.80
C GLU A 419 -13.54 18.53 3.46
N GLY A 420 -12.41 18.99 2.90
CA GLY A 420 -11.72 20.20 3.40
C GLY A 420 -11.28 20.09 4.87
N TRP A 421 -10.87 18.90 5.32
CA TRP A 421 -10.15 18.76 6.60
C TRP A 421 -8.64 18.94 6.42
N TRP A 422 -8.12 18.69 5.21
CA TRP A 422 -6.75 18.97 4.80
C TRP A 422 -6.73 19.95 3.61
N ASP A 423 -5.91 21.00 3.68
CA ASP A 423 -5.34 21.64 2.48
C ASP A 423 -4.07 20.86 2.10
N GLY A 424 -4.01 20.33 0.87
CA GLY A 424 -2.86 19.60 0.35
C GLY A 424 -2.08 20.45 -0.65
N ARG A 425 -0.74 20.37 -0.61
CA ARG A 425 0.16 20.97 -1.60
C ARG A 425 1.46 20.20 -1.75
N CYS A 426 1.97 20.06 -2.98
CA CYS A 426 3.32 19.57 -3.17
C CYS A 426 4.35 20.62 -2.75
N VAL A 427 5.35 20.18 -1.98
CA VAL A 427 6.52 20.96 -1.58
C VAL A 427 7.77 20.09 -1.61
N ALA A 428 8.93 20.73 -1.50
CA ALA A 428 10.21 20.08 -1.62
C ALA A 428 11.31 20.86 -0.87
N ASP A 429 12.36 20.16 -0.46
CA ASP A 429 13.60 20.75 0.08
C ASP A 429 14.84 20.21 -0.67
N GLU A 430 16.03 20.20 -0.05
CA GLU A 430 17.26 19.67 -0.67
C GLU A 430 17.25 18.14 -0.81
N GLN A 431 16.50 17.42 0.03
CA GLN A 431 16.53 15.96 0.18
C GLN A 431 15.22 15.25 -0.19
N PHE A 432 14.07 15.93 -0.10
CA PHE A 432 12.75 15.32 -0.22
C PHE A 432 11.79 16.12 -1.13
N ASP A 433 10.83 15.40 -1.72
CA ASP A 433 9.65 15.91 -2.42
C ASP A 433 8.41 15.22 -1.83
N TRP A 434 7.40 15.97 -1.35
CA TRP A 434 6.26 15.37 -0.64
C TRP A 434 4.96 16.19 -0.73
N LEU A 435 3.82 15.52 -0.49
CA LEU A 435 2.53 16.17 -0.30
C LEU A 435 2.48 16.68 1.14
N GLN A 436 2.69 17.98 1.30
CA GLN A 436 2.46 18.67 2.57
C GLN A 436 0.95 18.85 2.75
N VAL A 437 0.42 18.37 3.87
CA VAL A 437 -0.96 18.62 4.28
C VAL A 437 -1.01 19.54 5.48
N THR A 438 -1.98 20.46 5.49
CA THR A 438 -2.26 21.35 6.62
C THR A 438 -3.69 21.11 7.08
N SER A 439 -3.88 20.77 8.36
CA SER A 439 -5.23 20.59 8.88
C SER A 439 -5.97 21.93 8.90
N ALA A 440 -7.19 21.93 8.37
CA ALA A 440 -8.11 23.06 8.41
C ALA A 440 -8.87 23.16 9.76
N TRP A 441 -8.64 22.22 10.69
CA TRP A 441 -9.32 22.19 11.98
C TRP A 441 -8.99 23.44 12.82
N ALA A 442 -10.01 24.01 13.45
CA ALA A 442 -9.90 25.16 14.33
C ALA A 442 -10.85 25.02 15.54
N PRO A 443 -10.58 25.70 16.69
CA PRO A 443 -11.45 25.65 17.86
C PRO A 443 -12.89 26.09 17.55
N GLY A 444 -13.82 25.14 17.51
CA GLY A 444 -15.21 25.32 17.11
C GLY A 444 -15.65 24.37 15.99
N ASP A 445 -14.71 23.81 15.23
CA ASP A 445 -14.95 22.70 14.30
C ASP A 445 -15.46 21.47 15.09
N GLN A 446 -16.50 20.82 14.55
CA GLN A 446 -17.13 19.63 15.15
C GLN A 446 -16.63 18.30 14.58
N ARG A 447 -15.75 18.36 13.57
CA ARG A 447 -14.94 17.22 13.10
C ARG A 447 -13.83 16.95 14.14
N PRO A 448 -13.22 15.75 14.15
CA PRO A 448 -12.12 15.44 15.07
C PRO A 448 -10.94 16.40 14.89
N ASP A 449 -10.21 16.65 15.98
CA ASP A 449 -8.93 17.36 15.98
C ASP A 449 -7.75 16.47 15.58
N ASP A 450 -7.93 15.15 15.61
CA ASP A 450 -7.00 14.15 15.07
C ASP A 450 -7.73 13.02 14.33
N LEU A 451 -7.22 12.65 13.14
CA LEU A 451 -7.65 11.52 12.31
C LEU A 451 -6.67 10.33 12.35
N GLY A 452 -5.59 10.42 13.14
CA GLY A 452 -4.63 9.34 13.37
C GLY A 452 -3.57 9.21 12.28
N GLY A 453 -3.29 7.97 11.84
CA GLY A 453 -2.35 7.67 10.74
C GLY A 453 -0.84 7.81 11.05
N ARG A 454 -0.45 8.45 12.16
CA ARG A 454 0.97 8.67 12.54
C ARG A 454 1.55 7.45 13.30
N ILE A 455 2.76 7.02 12.92
CA ILE A 455 3.55 6.02 13.67
C ILE A 455 4.74 6.69 14.37
N THR A 456 5.67 7.25 13.58
CA THR A 456 6.80 8.07 14.01
C THR A 456 7.04 9.18 12.98
N PRO A 457 7.80 10.24 13.29
CA PRO A 457 8.08 11.32 12.33
C PRO A 457 8.69 10.85 11.00
N GLN A 458 9.46 9.75 11.00
CA GLN A 458 10.06 9.17 9.79
C GLN A 458 9.03 8.54 8.83
N TRP A 459 7.80 8.29 9.29
CA TRP A 459 6.70 7.77 8.48
C TRP A 459 5.70 8.86 8.05
N GLY A 460 5.73 10.06 8.65
CA GLY A 460 4.72 11.09 8.40
C GLY A 460 3.30 10.55 8.63
N LEU A 461 2.47 10.66 7.60
CA LEU A 461 1.09 10.12 7.54
C LEU A 461 0.98 8.90 6.60
N HIS A 462 2.08 8.18 6.34
CA HIS A 462 2.15 7.11 5.34
C HIS A 462 1.06 6.03 5.47
N LEU A 463 0.56 5.71 6.68
CA LEU A 463 -0.55 4.75 6.83
C LEU A 463 -1.85 5.19 6.12
N VAL A 464 -2.02 6.48 5.87
CA VAL A 464 -3.26 7.11 5.40
C VAL A 464 -3.06 7.94 4.12
N ASP A 465 -1.94 7.78 3.39
CA ASP A 465 -1.68 8.55 2.15
C ASP A 465 -2.81 8.45 1.12
N VAL A 466 -3.48 7.30 1.04
CA VAL A 466 -4.65 7.11 0.17
C VAL A 466 -5.86 7.82 0.79
N ASN A 467 -6.14 7.57 2.08
CA ASN A 467 -7.29 8.10 2.81
C ASN A 467 -7.35 9.64 2.86
N VAL A 468 -6.21 10.34 2.95
CA VAL A 468 -6.18 11.82 2.99
C VAL A 468 -6.76 12.48 1.73
N ALA A 469 -6.80 11.78 0.59
CA ALA A 469 -7.23 12.32 -0.70
C ALA A 469 -8.08 11.33 -1.54
N LEU A 470 -8.65 10.29 -0.91
CA LEU A 470 -9.32 9.19 -1.62
C LEU A 470 -10.47 9.69 -2.52
N GLY A 471 -11.20 10.72 -2.09
CA GLY A 471 -12.22 11.36 -2.91
C GLY A 471 -11.63 12.03 -4.15
N ASN A 472 -10.56 12.82 -3.99
CA ASN A 472 -9.87 13.44 -5.14
C ASN A 472 -9.32 12.39 -6.12
N LEU A 473 -8.81 11.26 -5.62
CA LEU A 473 -8.29 10.18 -6.46
C LEU A 473 -9.40 9.50 -7.27
N ILE A 474 -10.58 9.28 -6.69
CA ILE A 474 -11.75 8.72 -7.38
C ILE A 474 -12.31 9.74 -8.39
N ASP A 475 -12.43 11.02 -8.01
CA ASP A 475 -12.89 12.10 -8.88
C ASP A 475 -11.94 12.31 -10.08
N LEU A 476 -10.62 12.21 -9.85
CA LEU A 476 -9.62 12.23 -10.91
C LEU A 476 -9.79 11.04 -11.85
N VAL A 477 -9.94 9.82 -11.34
CA VAL A 477 -10.20 8.64 -12.17
C VAL A 477 -11.50 8.78 -12.95
N ARG A 478 -12.58 9.31 -12.35
CA ARG A 478 -13.87 9.62 -13.02
C ARG A 478 -13.69 10.65 -14.16
N THR A 479 -12.78 11.60 -14.00
CA THR A 479 -12.45 12.61 -15.02
C THR A 479 -11.61 12.01 -16.15
N GLN A 480 -10.55 11.29 -15.83
CA GLN A 480 -9.63 10.65 -16.80
C GLN A 480 -10.28 9.50 -17.58
N SER A 481 -11.29 8.84 -17.02
CA SER A 481 -12.08 7.82 -17.72
C SER A 481 -13.08 8.43 -18.71
N GLY A 482 -13.55 9.65 -18.47
CA GLY A 482 -14.61 10.31 -19.24
C GLY A 482 -16.03 10.13 -18.65
N GLN A 483 -16.14 9.95 -17.33
CA GLN A 483 -17.39 9.74 -16.59
C GLN A 483 -17.86 10.99 -15.80
N ALA A 484 -17.17 12.13 -15.91
CA ALA A 484 -17.44 13.38 -15.19
C ALA A 484 -18.29 14.38 -16.00
#